data_AF-A0A4P8WHG4-F1
#
_entry.id   AF-A0A4P8WHG4-F1
#
_cell.length_a   1.000
_cell.length_b   1.000
_cell.length_c   1.000
_cell.angle_alpha   90.00
_cell.angle_beta   90.00
_cell.angle_gamma   90.00
#
_symmetry.space_group_name_H-M   'P 1'
#
loop_
_entity.id
_entity.type
_entity.pdbx_description
1 polymer ?
#
loop_
_entity_poly.entity_id
_entity_poly.type
_entity_poly.pdbx_seq_one_letter_code
_entity_poly.pdbx_strand_id
1 'polypeptide(L)'
;MSETVQVNLRVEEERKDEWQEYVSESDDFQTLTDLIRVSVSQQMRREEGKGVSQNINVDLDPLKDEMGDIRNVVKGLSEEIDELRQVNEALIEESQQTRDSDSERYQTVLSHVPNEKKTSSPTGHQVSRSTAGMIAEETGYNRSAVDYYLEIAVQEGDISKDTVDGVVVYWKGDDEQ
;
A
#
# COMPACT_ATOMS: atom_id res chain seq x y z
N MET A 1 47.56 -5.84 35.89
CA MET A 1 47.23 -4.46 35.50
C MET A 1 48.30 -4.03 34.53
N SER A 2 47.96 -3.78 33.26
CA SER A 2 48.92 -3.33 32.25
C SER A 2 49.36 -1.90 32.57
N GLU A 3 50.66 -1.65 32.64
CA GLU A 3 51.20 -0.30 32.83
C GLU A 3 50.82 0.59 31.64
N THR A 4 50.11 1.69 31.92
CA THR A 4 49.78 2.70 30.92
C THR A 4 50.95 3.68 30.79
N VAL A 5 51.68 3.62 29.69
CA VAL A 5 52.76 4.56 29.40
C VAL A 5 52.17 5.83 28.76
N GLN A 6 52.40 6.98 29.37
CA GLN A 6 52.03 8.28 28.81
C GLN A 6 53.17 8.83 27.96
N VAL A 7 52.88 9.14 26.69
CA VAL A 7 53.84 9.75 25.75
C VAL A 7 53.33 11.14 25.37
N ASN A 8 54.15 12.16 25.60
CA ASN A 8 53.82 13.54 25.23
C ASN A 8 54.39 13.84 23.83
N LEU A 9 53.51 14.11 22.87
CA LEU A 9 53.88 14.46 21.51
C LEU A 9 53.81 15.98 21.31
N ARG A 10 54.81 16.55 20.65
CA ARG A 10 54.75 17.93 20.15
C ARG A 10 54.37 17.89 18.69
N VAL A 11 53.32 18.63 18.36
CA VAL A 11 52.79 18.75 16.99
C VAL A 11 52.72 20.24 16.66
N GLU A 12 52.89 20.56 15.38
CA GLU A 12 52.69 21.91 14.86
C GLU A 12 51.21 22.31 15.02
N GLU A 13 50.96 23.61 15.26
CA GLU A 13 49.62 24.13 15.54
C GLU A 13 48.66 23.89 14.37
N GLU A 14 49.11 24.17 13.15
CA GLU A 14 48.34 23.92 11.92
C GLU A 14 47.87 22.45 11.81
N ARG A 15 48.78 21.48 12.06
CA ARG A 15 48.43 20.05 12.03
C ARG A 15 47.48 19.63 13.14
N LYS A 16 47.60 20.26 14.31
CA LYS A 16 46.70 19.98 15.42
C LYS A 16 45.28 20.45 15.07
N ASP A 17 45.15 21.61 14.45
CA ASP A 17 43.87 22.17 14.03
C ASP A 17 43.22 21.30 12.95
N GLU A 18 43.98 20.85 11.94
CA GLU A 18 43.51 19.89 10.92
C GLU A 18 42.97 18.60 11.54
N TRP A 19 43.68 18.02 12.51
CA TRP A 19 43.23 16.79 13.16
C TRP A 19 41.99 17.02 14.03
N GLN A 20 41.88 18.20 14.65
CA GLN A 20 40.73 18.55 15.46
C GLN A 20 39.49 18.80 14.61
N GLU A 21 39.64 19.42 13.44
CA GLU A 21 38.59 19.56 12.43
C GLU A 21 38.12 18.18 11.96
N TYR A 22 39.05 17.28 11.60
CA TYR A 22 38.71 15.92 11.20
C TYR A 22 37.92 15.14 12.28
N VAL A 23 38.29 15.25 13.55
CA VAL A 23 37.53 14.63 14.67
C VAL A 23 36.15 15.25 14.82
N SER A 24 35.97 16.54 14.52
CA SER A 24 34.67 17.21 14.63
C SER A 24 33.71 16.86 13.49
N GLU A 25 34.23 16.51 12.32
CA GLU A 25 33.45 16.14 11.14
C GLU A 25 33.18 14.63 11.04
N SER A 26 34.00 13.81 11.68
CA SER A 26 33.89 12.35 11.65
C SER A 26 33.18 11.80 12.89
N ASP A 27 32.19 10.93 12.68
CA ASP A 27 31.55 10.17 13.75
C ASP A 27 32.43 9.01 14.29
N ASP A 28 33.57 8.75 13.66
CA ASP A 28 34.44 7.60 13.97
C ASP A 28 35.32 7.83 15.21
N PHE A 29 35.51 9.08 15.63
CA PHE A 29 36.41 9.45 16.72
C PHE A 29 35.77 10.46 17.67
N GLN A 30 35.81 10.18 18.97
CA GLN A 30 35.27 11.10 19.98
C GLN A 30 36.30 12.13 20.45
N THR A 31 37.59 11.79 20.39
CA THR A 31 38.67 12.66 20.84
C THR A 31 39.91 12.54 19.95
N LEU A 32 40.75 13.58 19.97
CA LEU A 32 42.06 13.56 19.31
C LEU A 32 42.97 12.42 19.81
N THR A 33 42.82 12.03 21.08
CA THR A 33 43.59 10.91 21.65
C THR A 33 43.20 9.59 21.00
N ASP A 34 41.91 9.40 20.71
CA ASP A 34 41.41 8.17 20.08
C ASP A 34 41.89 8.09 18.63
N LEU A 35 41.82 9.20 17.89
CA LEU A 35 42.38 9.29 16.54
C LEU A 35 43.87 8.91 16.51
N ILE A 36 44.68 9.49 17.40
CA ILE A 36 46.12 9.21 17.46
C ILE A 36 46.37 7.74 17.83
N ARG A 37 45.66 7.20 18.82
CA ARG A 37 45.81 5.80 19.24
C ARG A 37 45.49 4.83 18.11
N VAL A 38 44.39 5.04 17.39
CA VAL A 38 43.99 4.19 16.27
C VAL A 38 44.99 4.31 15.12
N SER A 39 45.38 5.52 14.76
CA SER A 39 46.33 5.78 13.69
C SER A 39 47.70 5.14 13.96
N VAL A 40 48.23 5.31 15.18
CA VAL A 40 49.50 4.70 15.61
C VAL A 40 49.37 3.19 15.65
N SER A 41 48.27 2.64 16.18
CA SER A 41 48.05 1.19 16.21
C SER A 41 47.98 0.59 14.81
N GLN A 42 47.33 1.28 13.88
CA GLN A 42 47.25 0.85 12.48
C GLN A 42 48.62 0.93 11.80
N GLN A 43 49.39 1.98 12.07
CA GLN A 43 50.74 2.12 11.54
C GLN A 43 51.69 1.06 12.10
N MET A 44 51.64 0.79 13.41
CA MET A 44 52.38 -0.30 14.05
C MET A 44 52.03 -1.64 13.43
N ARG A 45 50.74 -1.96 13.23
CA ARG A 45 50.32 -3.19 12.54
C ARG A 45 50.86 -3.27 11.11
N ARG A 46 50.90 -2.15 10.38
CA ARG A 46 51.47 -2.09 9.03
C ARG A 46 53.00 -2.27 9.03
N GLU A 47 53.70 -1.72 10.02
CA GLU A 47 55.16 -1.82 10.13
C GLU A 47 55.62 -3.17 10.69
N GLU A 48 54.92 -3.72 11.67
CA GLU A 48 55.10 -5.09 12.16
C GLU A 48 54.78 -6.12 11.05
N GLY A 49 53.83 -5.79 10.17
CA GLY A 49 53.54 -6.55 8.94
C GLY A 49 54.61 -6.44 7.84
N LYS A 50 55.58 -5.50 7.91
CA LYS A 50 56.67 -5.41 6.91
C LYS A 50 57.80 -6.42 7.14
N GLY A 51 57.80 -7.13 8.27
CA GLY A 51 58.72 -8.25 8.54
C GLY A 51 58.19 -9.62 8.11
N VAL A 52 56.90 -9.73 7.76
CA VAL A 52 56.27 -10.95 7.27
C VAL A 52 55.49 -10.58 6.03
N SER A 53 56.06 -10.86 4.86
CA SER A 53 55.29 -10.97 3.62
C SER A 53 54.34 -12.16 3.75
N GLN A 54 53.28 -12.00 4.53
CA GLN A 54 52.06 -12.74 4.35
C GLN A 54 51.25 -11.89 3.38
N ASN A 55 51.26 -12.31 2.12
CA ASN A 55 50.11 -12.10 1.25
C ASN A 55 48.86 -12.43 2.09
N ILE A 56 48.18 -11.41 2.59
CA ILE A 56 46.81 -11.57 3.06
C ILE A 56 46.01 -11.76 1.78
N ASN A 57 46.04 -13.00 1.27
CA ASN A 57 45.06 -13.51 0.35
C ASN A 57 43.77 -13.60 1.17
N VAL A 58 43.10 -12.45 1.35
CA VAL A 58 41.75 -12.43 1.91
C VAL A 58 40.94 -13.25 0.93
N ASP A 59 40.49 -14.42 1.37
CA ASP A 59 39.62 -15.27 0.58
C ASP A 59 38.29 -14.53 0.42
N LEU A 60 38.10 -13.91 -0.75
CA LEU A 60 36.90 -13.16 -1.12
C LEU A 60 35.84 -14.07 -1.77
N ASP A 61 36.14 -15.35 -1.94
CA ASP A 61 35.21 -16.28 -2.58
C ASP A 61 33.92 -16.49 -1.74
N PRO A 62 33.95 -16.55 -0.39
CA PRO A 62 32.72 -16.54 0.41
C PRO A 62 31.85 -15.30 0.18
N LEU A 63 32.47 -14.13 -0.03
CA LEU A 63 31.75 -12.88 -0.26
C LEU A 63 31.12 -12.84 -1.66
N LYS A 64 31.77 -13.49 -2.64
CA LYS A 64 31.20 -13.66 -4.00
C LYS A 64 30.02 -14.62 -3.99
N ASP A 65 30.09 -15.70 -3.21
CA ASP A 65 29.00 -16.65 -3.08
C ASP A 65 27.77 -15.98 -2.42
N GLU A 66 27.98 -15.23 -1.33
CA GLU A 66 26.91 -14.44 -0.70
C GLU A 66 26.31 -13.39 -1.65
N MET A 67 27.13 -12.70 -2.45
CA MET A 67 26.63 -11.78 -3.49
C MET A 67 25.85 -12.50 -4.60
N GLY A 68 26.23 -13.74 -4.93
CA GLY A 68 25.52 -14.59 -5.87
C GLY A 68 24.13 -14.96 -5.35
N ASP A 69 24.04 -15.36 -4.08
CA ASP A 69 22.79 -15.69 -3.41
C ASP A 69 21.86 -14.47 -3.32
N ILE A 70 22.39 -13.30 -2.95
CA ILE A 70 21.63 -12.05 -2.94
C ILE A 70 21.09 -11.73 -4.34
N ARG A 71 21.89 -11.89 -5.39
CA ARG A 71 21.44 -11.64 -6.77
C ARG A 71 20.31 -12.58 -7.18
N ASN A 72 20.39 -13.85 -6.78
CA ASN A 72 19.34 -14.82 -7.05
C ASN A 72 18.04 -14.49 -6.31
N VAL A 73 18.13 -14.08 -5.04
CA VAL A 73 16.98 -13.62 -4.25
C VAL A 73 16.35 -12.37 -4.87
N VAL A 74 17.15 -11.37 -5.23
CA VAL A 74 16.66 -10.13 -5.87
C VAL A 74 15.97 -10.45 -7.19
N LYS A 75 16.51 -11.38 -7.98
CA LYS A 75 15.89 -11.82 -9.22
C LYS A 75 14.54 -12.49 -8.95
N GLY A 76 14.46 -13.40 -7.98
CA GLY A 76 13.21 -14.05 -7.60
C GLY A 76 12.14 -13.07 -7.10
N LEU A 77 12.55 -12.10 -6.28
CA LEU A 77 11.64 -11.03 -5.82
C LEU A 77 11.14 -10.16 -6.97
N SER A 78 11.97 -9.89 -7.98
CA SER A 78 11.53 -9.14 -9.17
C SER A 78 10.48 -9.91 -9.96
N GLU A 79 10.66 -11.22 -10.13
CA GLU A 79 9.69 -12.09 -10.82
C GLU A 79 8.37 -12.13 -10.04
N GLU A 80 8.40 -12.27 -8.72
CA GLU A 80 7.21 -12.27 -7.86
C GLU A 80 6.47 -10.91 -7.89
N ILE A 81 7.21 -9.78 -7.90
CA ILE A 81 6.61 -8.45 -8.04
C ILE A 81 5.87 -8.31 -9.37
N ASP A 82 6.43 -8.83 -10.46
CA ASP A 82 5.80 -8.74 -11.77
C ASP A 82 4.56 -9.64 -11.87
N GLU A 83 4.57 -10.82 -11.24
CA GLU A 83 3.37 -11.67 -11.11
C GLU A 83 2.27 -10.98 -10.29
N LEU A 84 2.62 -10.39 -9.14
CA LEU A 84 1.66 -9.65 -8.31
C LEU A 84 1.07 -8.44 -9.04
N ARG A 85 1.86 -7.76 -9.87
CA ARG A 85 1.37 -6.65 -10.70
C ARG A 85 0.34 -7.12 -11.70
N GLN A 86 0.58 -8.23 -12.39
CA GLN A 86 -0.38 -8.80 -13.35
C GLN A 86 -1.68 -9.21 -12.67
N VAL A 87 -1.59 -9.86 -11.50
CA VAL A 87 -2.79 -10.25 -10.73
C VAL A 87 -3.57 -9.01 -10.28
N ASN A 88 -2.87 -7.98 -9.80
CA ASN A 88 -3.52 -6.75 -9.38
C ASN A 88 -4.18 -6.00 -10.54
N GLU A 89 -3.55 -5.96 -11.72
CA GLU A 89 -4.14 -5.36 -12.92
C GLU A 89 -5.41 -6.09 -13.36
N ALA A 90 -5.38 -7.43 -13.40
CA ALA A 90 -6.56 -8.24 -13.71
C ALA A 90 -7.69 -8.03 -12.68
N LEU A 91 -7.36 -7.91 -11.39
CA LEU A 91 -8.35 -7.66 -10.34
C LEU A 91 -8.98 -6.26 -10.47
N ILE A 92 -8.20 -5.26 -10.87
CA ILE A 92 -8.71 -3.90 -11.13
C ILE A 92 -9.68 -3.93 -12.32
N GLU A 93 -9.34 -4.63 -13.40
CA GLU A 93 -10.19 -4.76 -14.58
C GLU A 93 -11.51 -5.48 -14.25
N GLU A 94 -11.45 -6.60 -13.50
CA GLU A 94 -12.64 -7.33 -13.04
C GLU A 94 -13.52 -6.45 -12.13
N SER A 95 -12.90 -5.66 -11.24
CA SER A 95 -13.62 -4.72 -10.37
C SER A 95 -14.29 -3.60 -11.16
N GLN A 96 -13.66 -3.09 -12.22
CA GLN A 96 -14.27 -2.09 -13.10
C GLN A 96 -15.44 -2.68 -13.89
N GLN A 97 -15.27 -3.86 -14.46
CA GLN A 97 -16.31 -4.54 -15.22
C GLN A 97 -17.54 -4.86 -14.35
N THR A 98 -17.33 -5.30 -13.11
CA THR A 98 -18.43 -5.56 -12.17
C THR A 98 -19.15 -4.27 -11.77
N ARG A 99 -18.41 -3.18 -11.51
CA ARG A 99 -19.00 -1.85 -11.24
C ARG A 99 -19.81 -1.31 -12.41
N ASP A 100 -19.29 -1.44 -13.63
CA ASP A 100 -19.99 -0.98 -14.82
C ASP A 100 -21.28 -1.78 -15.04
N SER A 101 -21.22 -3.11 -14.89
CA SER A 101 -22.40 -3.96 -14.98
C SER A 101 -23.43 -3.66 -13.88
N ASP A 102 -22.99 -3.42 -12.65
CA ASP A 102 -23.88 -3.06 -11.54
C ASP A 102 -24.49 -1.66 -11.72
N SER A 103 -23.73 -0.71 -12.28
CA SER A 103 -24.23 0.62 -12.63
C SER A 103 -25.31 0.55 -13.72
N GLU A 104 -25.10 -0.24 -14.77
CA GLU A 104 -26.11 -0.47 -15.82
C GLU A 104 -27.40 -1.11 -15.26
N ARG A 105 -27.25 -2.09 -14.37
CA ARG A 105 -28.39 -2.74 -13.69
C ARG A 105 -29.14 -1.76 -12.79
N TYR A 106 -28.40 -0.95 -12.03
CA TYR A 106 -28.97 0.11 -11.18
C TYR A 106 -29.81 1.09 -12.00
N GLN A 107 -29.25 1.62 -13.10
CA GLN A 107 -29.95 2.54 -14.00
C GLN A 107 -31.17 1.89 -14.66
N THR A 108 -31.05 0.62 -15.05
CA THR A 108 -32.17 -0.16 -15.59
C THR A 108 -33.30 -0.27 -14.57
N VAL A 109 -33.02 -0.65 -13.33
CA VAL A 109 -34.03 -0.73 -12.26
C VAL A 109 -34.68 0.62 -12.01
N LEU A 110 -33.88 1.69 -11.88
CA LEU A 110 -34.38 3.06 -11.67
C LEU A 110 -35.30 3.55 -12.79
N SER A 111 -35.01 3.22 -14.05
CA SER A 111 -35.85 3.62 -15.19
C SER A 111 -37.28 3.06 -15.13
N HIS A 112 -37.47 1.92 -14.45
CA HIS A 112 -38.77 1.26 -14.29
C HIS A 112 -39.51 1.69 -13.01
N VAL A 113 -38.88 2.50 -12.15
CA VAL A 113 -39.55 3.08 -10.98
C VAL A 113 -40.57 4.12 -11.46
N PRO A 114 -41.85 4.03 -11.04
CA PRO A 114 -42.89 4.98 -11.42
C PRO A 114 -42.57 6.42 -11.00
N ASN A 115 -42.89 7.39 -11.85
CA ASN A 115 -42.66 8.82 -11.57
C ASN A 115 -43.69 9.43 -10.63
N GLU A 116 -44.92 8.88 -10.56
CA GLU A 116 -46.00 9.48 -9.79
C GLU A 116 -46.41 8.58 -8.62
N LYS A 117 -46.57 9.19 -7.44
CA LYS A 117 -47.23 8.53 -6.31
C LYS A 117 -48.71 8.33 -6.67
N LYS A 118 -49.06 7.13 -7.15
CA LYS A 118 -50.46 6.77 -7.40
C LYS A 118 -51.22 6.76 -6.06
N THR A 119 -51.90 7.85 -5.79
CA THR A 119 -52.76 8.04 -4.60
C THR A 119 -54.11 7.32 -4.73
N SER A 120 -54.42 6.77 -5.90
CA SER A 120 -55.65 6.03 -6.14
C SER A 120 -55.51 4.57 -5.70
N SER A 121 -56.17 4.24 -4.58
CA SER A 121 -56.42 2.85 -4.19
C SER A 121 -56.92 2.05 -5.40
N PRO A 122 -56.32 0.89 -5.71
CA PRO A 122 -56.80 0.04 -6.77
C PRO A 122 -58.14 -0.58 -6.34
N THR A 123 -59.23 0.07 -6.74
CA THR A 123 -60.59 -0.41 -6.51
C THR A 123 -60.84 -1.63 -7.40
N GLY A 124 -60.44 -2.81 -6.91
CA GLY A 124 -60.82 -4.10 -7.48
C GLY A 124 -59.67 -5.08 -7.60
N HIS A 125 -59.53 -5.99 -6.62
CA HIS A 125 -58.93 -7.34 -6.70
C HIS A 125 -57.63 -7.53 -7.50
N GLN A 126 -56.88 -6.47 -7.81
CA GLN A 126 -55.56 -6.58 -8.39
C GLN A 126 -54.62 -7.07 -7.31
N VAL A 127 -53.97 -8.19 -7.59
CA VAL A 127 -52.94 -8.79 -6.75
C VAL A 127 -51.95 -7.69 -6.39
N SER A 128 -51.90 -7.32 -5.10
CA SER A 128 -50.95 -6.40 -4.51
C SER A 128 -49.51 -6.87 -4.78
N ARG A 129 -48.96 -6.52 -5.94
CA ARG A 129 -47.57 -6.78 -6.31
C ARG A 129 -46.73 -5.59 -5.87
N SER A 130 -45.65 -5.85 -5.14
CA SER A 130 -44.68 -4.80 -4.80
C SER A 130 -44.02 -4.26 -6.07
N THR A 131 -43.59 -3.00 -6.05
CA THR A 131 -42.89 -2.38 -7.20
C THR A 131 -41.67 -3.20 -7.61
N ALA A 132 -40.89 -3.68 -6.64
CA ALA A 132 -39.75 -4.56 -6.90
C ALA A 132 -40.13 -5.87 -7.62
N GLY A 133 -41.30 -6.43 -7.33
CA GLY A 133 -41.79 -7.64 -8.00
C GLY A 133 -42.17 -7.39 -9.46
N MET A 134 -42.76 -6.23 -9.75
CA MET A 134 -43.08 -5.83 -11.13
C MET A 134 -41.80 -5.56 -11.94
N ILE A 135 -40.87 -4.79 -11.38
CA ILE A 135 -39.60 -4.48 -12.04
C ILE A 135 -38.78 -5.76 -12.29
N ALA A 136 -38.75 -6.71 -11.35
CA ALA A 136 -38.07 -7.99 -11.53
C ALA A 136 -38.65 -8.82 -12.70
N GLU A 137 -39.98 -8.80 -12.88
CA GLU A 137 -40.63 -9.49 -14.00
C GLU A 137 -40.34 -8.80 -15.34
N GLU A 138 -40.35 -7.46 -15.38
CA GLU A 138 -40.10 -6.67 -16.59
C GLU A 138 -38.64 -6.69 -17.04
N THR A 139 -37.70 -6.59 -16.10
CA THR A 139 -36.26 -6.58 -16.38
C THR A 139 -35.66 -7.99 -16.50
N GLY A 140 -36.38 -9.02 -16.03
CA GLY A 140 -35.88 -10.38 -15.91
C GLY A 140 -34.85 -10.58 -14.79
N TYR A 141 -34.63 -9.57 -13.93
CA TYR A 141 -33.70 -9.66 -12.81
C TYR A 141 -34.28 -10.44 -11.64
N ASN A 142 -33.38 -11.00 -10.82
CA ASN A 142 -33.79 -11.61 -9.57
C ASN A 142 -34.38 -10.52 -8.65
N ARG A 143 -35.54 -10.80 -8.07
CA ARG A 143 -36.23 -9.89 -7.14
C ARG A 143 -35.31 -9.37 -6.03
N SER A 144 -34.45 -10.20 -5.46
CA SER A 144 -33.51 -9.76 -4.40
C SER A 144 -32.48 -8.74 -4.91
N ALA A 145 -32.07 -8.83 -6.17
CA ALA A 145 -31.17 -7.83 -6.78
C ALA A 145 -31.91 -6.51 -7.02
N VAL A 146 -33.16 -6.58 -7.48
CA VAL A 146 -34.02 -5.39 -7.62
C VAL A 146 -34.27 -4.72 -6.28
N ASP A 147 -34.61 -5.48 -5.23
CA ASP A 147 -34.77 -4.97 -3.86
C ASP A 147 -33.47 -4.27 -3.39
N TYR A 148 -32.30 -4.87 -3.64
CA TYR A 148 -31.00 -4.27 -3.31
C TYR A 148 -30.78 -2.91 -3.98
N TYR A 149 -30.97 -2.81 -5.30
CA TYR A 149 -30.78 -1.54 -6.02
C TYR A 149 -31.81 -0.49 -5.62
N LEU A 150 -33.06 -0.88 -5.33
CA LEU A 150 -34.07 0.06 -4.84
C LEU A 150 -33.74 0.60 -3.44
N GLU A 151 -33.19 -0.21 -2.54
CA GLU A 151 -32.72 0.29 -1.24
C GLU A 151 -31.54 1.26 -1.38
N ILE A 152 -30.61 1.02 -2.31
CA ILE A 152 -29.54 1.98 -2.62
C ILE A 152 -30.14 3.31 -3.10
N ALA A 153 -31.05 3.26 -4.06
CA ALA A 153 -31.69 4.45 -4.60
C ALA A 153 -32.46 5.26 -3.54
N VAL A 154 -33.06 4.59 -2.55
CA VAL A 154 -33.68 5.27 -1.40
C VAL A 154 -32.64 5.95 -0.51
N GLN A 155 -31.48 5.31 -0.30
CA GLN A 155 -30.38 5.89 0.50
C GLN A 155 -29.72 7.08 -0.19
N GLU A 156 -29.58 7.03 -1.52
CA GLU A 156 -29.03 8.11 -2.34
C GLU A 156 -30.02 9.28 -2.53
N GLY A 157 -31.31 9.05 -2.24
CA GLY A 157 -32.37 10.04 -2.36
C GLY A 157 -32.99 10.13 -3.75
N ASP A 158 -32.62 9.24 -4.67
CA ASP A 158 -33.15 9.17 -6.04
C ASP A 158 -34.64 8.79 -6.08
N ILE A 159 -35.07 7.96 -5.11
CA ILE A 159 -36.45 7.48 -5.01
C ILE A 159 -36.93 7.47 -3.56
N SER A 160 -38.25 7.48 -3.40
CA SER A 160 -38.94 7.36 -2.11
C SER A 160 -39.57 5.98 -1.93
N LYS A 161 -39.75 5.58 -0.66
CA LYS A 161 -40.30 4.29 -0.24
C LYS A 161 -41.48 4.49 0.73
N ASP A 162 -42.62 3.85 0.47
CA ASP A 162 -43.79 3.78 1.36
C ASP A 162 -44.19 2.33 1.62
N THR A 163 -45.09 2.16 2.58
CA THR A 163 -45.87 0.94 2.74
C THR A 163 -47.36 1.24 2.60
N VAL A 164 -48.00 0.76 1.53
CA VAL A 164 -49.44 0.91 1.29
C VAL A 164 -50.10 -0.45 1.43
N ASP A 165 -51.06 -0.57 2.34
CA ASP A 165 -51.79 -1.83 2.61
C ASP A 165 -50.87 -3.04 2.89
N GLY A 166 -49.73 -2.81 3.56
CA GLY A 166 -48.73 -3.83 3.89
C GLY A 166 -47.78 -4.19 2.74
N VAL A 167 -47.83 -3.46 1.62
CA VAL A 167 -46.97 -3.67 0.44
C VAL A 167 -45.99 -2.51 0.33
N VAL A 168 -44.70 -2.84 0.20
CA VAL A 168 -43.66 -1.85 -0.06
C VAL A 168 -43.76 -1.35 -1.50
N VAL A 169 -43.89 -0.04 -1.66
CA VAL A 169 -43.96 0.65 -2.95
C VAL A 169 -42.87 1.71 -3.04
N TYR A 170 -42.34 1.89 -4.25
CA TYR A 170 -41.28 2.85 -4.56
C TYR A 170 -41.74 3.78 -5.69
N TRP A 171 -41.37 5.06 -5.63
CA TRP A 171 -41.62 6.06 -6.67
C TRP A 171 -40.47 7.07 -6.71
N LYS A 172 -40.22 7.67 -7.88
CA LYS A 172 -39.27 8.79 -7.98
C LYS A 172 -39.82 9.99 -7.25
N GLY A 173 -38.98 10.67 -6.46
CA GLY A 173 -39.39 11.92 -5.83
C GLY A 173 -39.81 12.92 -6.91
N ASP A 174 -40.87 13.69 -6.68
CA ASP A 174 -41.03 14.93 -7.41
C ASP A 174 -39.84 15.81 -6.99
N ASP A 175 -38.93 16.11 -7.92
CA ASP A 175 -37.95 17.16 -7.74
C ASP A 175 -38.71 18.49 -7.52
N GLU A 176 -39.15 18.75 -6.29
CA GLU A 176 -39.62 20.06 -5.87
C GLU A 176 -38.42 21.01 -5.92
N GLN A 177 -38.18 21.61 -7.09
CA GLN A 177 -37.40 22.84 -7.24
C GLN A 177 -38.16 24.04 -6.68
#